data_AF-A0A1I2KL02-F1
#
_entry.id   AF-A0A1I2KL02-F1
#
_cell.length_a   1.000
_cell.length_b   1.000
_cell.length_c   1.000
_cell.angle_alpha   90.00
_cell.angle_beta   90.00
_cell.angle_gamma   90.00
#
_symmetry.space_group_name_H-M   'P 1'
#
loop_
_entity.id
_entity.type
_entity.pdbx_description
1 polymer ?
#
loop_
_entity_poly.entity_id
_entity_poly.type
_entity_poly.pdbx_seq_one_letter_code
_entity_poly.pdbx_strand_id
1 'polypeptide(L)'
;MKFKEMISQKAFWKSVLFLGLGFLIVYDIVSMLFEYGGFHFEAYFTERTEDGKLFRFIVGQFLAAFVYGFIISFGQFRAKRKKDAEN
;
A
#
# COMPACT_ATOMS: atom_id res chain seq x y z
N MET A 1 -13.87 -2.51 19.90
CA MET A 1 -14.52 -2.18 18.63
C MET A 1 -14.83 -3.43 17.85
N LYS A 2 -16.08 -3.57 17.41
CA LYS A 2 -16.44 -4.54 16.36
C LYS A 2 -15.73 -4.13 15.07
N PHE A 3 -15.36 -5.07 14.21
CA PHE A 3 -14.71 -4.82 12.91
C PHE A 3 -15.35 -3.64 12.15
N LYS A 4 -16.69 -3.61 12.17
CA LYS A 4 -17.54 -2.58 11.56
C LYS A 4 -17.29 -1.16 12.08
N GLU A 5 -17.02 -0.98 13.37
CA GLU A 5 -16.73 0.34 13.94
C GLU A 5 -15.36 0.84 13.49
N MET A 6 -14.38 -0.06 13.41
CA MET A 6 -13.01 0.28 13.02
C MET A 6 -12.93 0.74 11.57
N ILE A 7 -13.55 -0.01 10.65
CA ILE A 7 -13.64 0.40 9.24
C ILE A 7 -14.54 1.62 9.02
N SER A 8 -15.38 2.01 10.00
CA SER A 8 -16.16 3.25 9.91
C SER A 8 -15.34 4.49 10.26
N GLN A 9 -14.16 4.31 10.89
CA GLN A 9 -13.34 5.44 11.28
C GLN A 9 -12.59 6.02 10.09
N LYS A 10 -12.71 7.34 9.88
CA LYS A 10 -11.90 8.08 8.90
C LYS A 10 -10.40 7.92 9.14
N ALA A 11 -9.99 7.82 10.41
CA ALA A 11 -8.60 7.61 10.81
C ALA A 11 -8.04 6.28 10.27
N PHE A 12 -8.85 5.21 10.26
CA PHE A 12 -8.45 3.92 9.70
C PHE A 12 -8.13 4.04 8.21
N TRP A 13 -9.03 4.62 7.42
CA TRP A 13 -8.81 4.82 5.98
C TRP A 13 -7.64 5.76 5.68
N LYS A 14 -7.41 6.77 6.53
CA LYS A 14 -6.22 7.63 6.42
C LYS A 14 -4.93 6.82 6.62
N SER A 15 -4.90 5.91 7.61
CA SER A 15 -3.78 5.00 7.81
C SER A 15 -3.60 4.04 6.64
N VAL A 16 -4.68 3.46 6.10
CA VAL A 16 -4.65 2.56 4.94
C VAL A 16 -4.02 3.27 3.73
N LEU A 17 -4.48 4.48 3.42
CA LEU A 17 -3.94 5.27 2.32
C LEU A 17 -2.48 5.64 2.55
N PHE A 18 -2.11 6.10 3.75
CA PHE A 18 -0.74 6.51 4.05
C PHE A 18 0.25 5.35 3.97
N LEU A 19 -0.10 4.20 4.55
CA LEU A 19 0.74 2.99 4.48
C LEU A 19 0.77 2.38 3.09
N GLY A 20 -0.36 2.36 2.39
CA GLY A 20 -0.43 1.86 1.02
C GLY A 20 0.41 2.69 0.06
N LEU A 21 0.35 4.02 0.18
CA LEU A 21 1.16 4.93 -0.62
C LEU A 21 2.65 4.78 -0.31
N GLY A 22 3.02 4.68 0.96
CA GLY A 22 4.40 4.43 1.37
C GLY A 22 4.94 3.11 0.83
N PHE A 23 4.11 2.05 0.87
CA PHE A 23 4.45 0.76 0.29
C PHE A 23 4.68 0.85 -1.21
N LEU A 24 3.84 1.55 -1.97
CA LEU A 24 4.05 1.74 -3.41
C LEU A 24 5.39 2.39 -3.72
N ILE A 25 5.72 3.48 -3.02
CA ILE A 25 6.99 4.20 -3.25
C ILE A 25 8.17 3.26 -3.00
N VAL A 26 8.17 2.54 -1.87
CA VAL A 26 9.25 1.60 -1.55
C VAL A 26 9.29 0.44 -2.54
N TYR A 27 8.12 -0.11 -2.90
CA TYR A 27 8.00 -1.22 -3.85
C TYR A 27 8.55 -0.84 -5.22
N ASP A 28 8.20 0.33 -5.76
CA ASP A 28 8.68 0.77 -7.06
C ASP A 28 10.18 1.07 -7.03
N ILE A 29 10.69 1.70 -5.96
CA ILE A 29 12.13 1.95 -5.79
C ILE A 29 12.92 0.64 -5.73
N VAL A 30 12.47 -0.31 -4.91
CA VAL A 30 13.14 -1.62 -4.77
C VAL A 30 13.04 -2.39 -6.08
N SER A 31 11.86 -2.45 -6.70
CA SER A 31 11.69 -3.16 -7.98
C SER A 31 12.60 -2.57 -9.05
N MET A 32 12.69 -1.24 -9.14
CA MET A 32 13.56 -0.56 -10.10
C MET A 32 15.05 -0.86 -9.85
N LEU A 33 15.48 -0.80 -8.58
CA LEU A 33 16.86 -1.07 -8.21
C LEU A 33 17.27 -2.53 -8.54
N PHE A 34 16.37 -3.49 -8.29
CA PHE A 34 16.65 -4.91 -8.52
C PHE A 34 16.48 -5.33 -9.99
N GLU A 35 15.50 -4.80 -10.70
CA GLU A 35 15.22 -5.18 -12.09
C GLU A 35 16.11 -4.45 -13.09
N TYR A 36 16.42 -3.17 -12.85
CA TYR A 36 17.17 -2.33 -13.78
C TYR A 36 18.60 -2.03 -13.28
N GLY A 37 18.98 -2.52 -12.10
CA GLY A 37 20.32 -2.31 -11.54
C GLY A 37 20.61 -0.85 -11.13
N GLY A 38 19.59 0.00 -11.05
CA GLY A 38 19.73 1.43 -10.81
C GLY A 38 18.40 2.18 -10.87
N PHE A 39 18.44 3.50 -10.72
CA PHE A 39 17.26 4.35 -10.75
C PHE A 39 16.90 4.75 -12.20
N HIS A 40 16.16 3.88 -12.89
CA HIS A 40 15.72 4.07 -14.27
C HIS A 40 14.20 4.27 -14.37
N PHE A 41 13.72 5.42 -13.87
CA PHE A 41 12.28 5.71 -13.79
C PHE A 41 11.59 5.69 -15.15
N GLU A 42 12.19 6.30 -16.17
CA GLU A 42 11.59 6.41 -17.49
C GLU A 42 11.39 5.02 -18.12
N ALA A 43 12.43 4.18 -18.13
CA ALA A 43 12.34 2.82 -18.65
C ALA A 43 11.34 1.95 -17.87
N TYR A 44 11.36 2.05 -16.52
CA TYR A 44 10.46 1.32 -15.64
C TYR A 44 8.98 1.62 -15.94
N PHE A 45 8.63 2.90 -16.07
CA PHE A 45 7.25 3.30 -16.33
C PHE A 45 6.85 3.00 -17.78
N THR A 46 7.70 3.28 -18.76
CA THR A 46 7.40 3.04 -20.18
C THR A 46 7.08 1.56 -20.42
N GLU A 47 7.91 0.63 -19.95
CA GLU A 47 7.70 -0.80 -20.16
C GLU A 47 6.42 -1.35 -19.49
N ARG A 48 6.07 -0.78 -18.34
CA ARG A 48 4.90 -1.17 -17.54
C ARG A 48 3.60 -0.50 -17.99
N THR A 49 3.68 0.58 -18.75
CA THR A 49 2.51 1.37 -19.18
C THR A 49 2.19 1.26 -20.67
N GLU A 50 3.18 0.95 -21.51
CA GLU A 50 2.98 0.71 -22.95
C GLU A 50 2.15 -0.56 -23.25
N ASP A 51 1.65 -0.64 -24.49
CA ASP A 51 0.83 -1.75 -25.02
C ASP A 51 -0.50 -2.02 -24.28
N GLY A 52 -1.12 -0.97 -23.73
CA GLY A 52 -2.41 -1.12 -23.02
C GLY A 52 -2.29 -1.79 -21.65
N LYS A 53 -1.06 -2.01 -21.15
CA LYS A 53 -0.79 -2.56 -19.82
C LYS A 53 -1.00 -1.53 -18.70
N LEU A 54 -1.10 -0.24 -19.04
CA LEU A 54 -1.37 0.86 -18.10
C LEU A 54 -2.51 0.55 -17.12
N PHE A 55 -3.65 0.04 -17.63
CA PHE A 55 -4.79 -0.29 -16.77
C PHE A 55 -4.44 -1.39 -15.75
N ARG A 56 -3.76 -2.45 -16.20
CA ARG A 56 -3.29 -3.54 -15.33
C ARG A 56 -2.28 -3.04 -14.30
N PHE A 57 -1.38 -2.14 -14.71
CA PHE A 57 -0.39 -1.55 -13.81
C PHE A 57 -1.05 -0.70 -12.72
N ILE A 58 -1.95 0.21 -13.09
CA ILE A 58 -2.67 1.07 -12.13
C ILE A 58 -3.55 0.23 -11.18
N VAL A 59 -4.31 -0.72 -11.71
CA VAL A 59 -5.14 -1.61 -10.89
C VAL A 59 -4.28 -2.48 -9.99
N GLY A 60 -3.16 -2.99 -10.49
CA GLY A 60 -2.19 -3.77 -9.72
C GLY A 60 -1.59 -2.96 -8.57
N GLN A 61 -1.12 -1.74 -8.83
CA GLN A 61 -0.63 -0.84 -7.80
C GLN A 61 -1.71 -0.50 -6.78
N PHE A 62 -2.91 -0.15 -7.23
CA PHE A 62 -4.01 0.20 -6.33
C PHE A 62 -4.40 -0.98 -5.43
N LEU A 63 -4.51 -2.19 -6.00
CA LEU A 63 -4.80 -3.40 -5.23
C LEU A 63 -3.68 -3.73 -4.25
N ALA A 64 -2.42 -3.66 -4.67
CA ALA A 64 -1.27 -3.94 -3.80
C ALA A 64 -1.18 -2.94 -2.64
N ALA A 65 -1.30 -1.65 -2.93
CA ALA A 65 -1.34 -0.57 -1.94
C ALA A 65 -2.50 -0.75 -0.97
N PHE A 66 -3.69 -1.05 -1.49
CA PHE A 66 -4.89 -1.25 -0.69
C PHE A 66 -4.75 -2.46 0.23
N VAL A 67 -4.33 -3.61 -0.30
CA VAL A 67 -4.19 -4.85 0.48
C VAL A 67 -3.15 -4.67 1.57
N TYR A 68 -1.97 -4.13 1.24
CA TYR A 68 -0.92 -3.89 2.22
C TYR A 68 -1.38 -2.87 3.27
N GLY A 69 -1.87 -1.71 2.84
CA GLY A 69 -2.36 -0.66 3.72
C GLY A 69 -3.46 -1.14 4.65
N PHE A 70 -4.39 -1.95 4.14
CA PHE A 70 -5.50 -2.53 4.89
C PHE A 70 -5.02 -3.53 5.94
N ILE A 71 -4.18 -4.50 5.56
CA ILE A 71 -3.68 -5.53 6.48
C ILE A 71 -2.88 -4.90 7.62
N ILE A 72 -1.96 -3.99 7.30
CA ILE A 72 -1.11 -3.39 8.33
C ILE A 72 -1.91 -2.43 9.22
N SER A 73 -2.77 -1.58 8.64
CA SER A 73 -3.61 -0.68 9.45
C SER A 73 -4.57 -1.48 10.34
N PHE A 74 -5.11 -2.59 9.84
CA PHE A 74 -5.94 -3.51 10.63
C PHE A 74 -5.16 -4.08 11.81
N GLY A 75 -3.94 -4.56 11.56
CA GLY A 75 -3.03 -5.05 12.60
C GLY A 75 -2.70 -3.98 13.65
N GLN A 76 -2.36 -2.76 13.21
CA GLN A 76 -2.02 -1.64 14.08
C GLN A 76 -3.18 -1.24 14.99
N PHE A 77 -4.39 -1.08 14.45
CA PHE A 77 -5.56 -0.73 15.26
C PHE A 77 -5.97 -1.86 16.21
N ARG A 78 -5.80 -3.13 15.80
CA ARG A 78 -6.03 -4.29 16.68
C ARG A 78 -4.99 -4.37 17.82
N ALA A 79 -3.72 -4.10 17.53
CA ALA A 79 -2.65 -4.09 18.51
C ALA A 79 -2.83 -2.94 19.52
N LYS A 80 -3.16 -1.74 19.03
CA LYS A 80 -3.45 -0.58 19.87
C LYS A 80 -4.56 -0.88 20.88
N ARG A 81 -5.64 -1.52 20.43
CA ARG A 81 -6.72 -1.99 21.32
C ARG A 81 -6.28 -2.96 22.40
N LYS A 82 -5.40 -3.91 22.08
CA LYS A 82 -4.90 -4.88 23.07
C LYS A 82 -4.11 -4.14 24.15
N LYS A 83 -3.27 -3.20 23.72
CA LYS A 83 -2.45 -2.36 24.61
C LYS A 83 -3.31 -1.43 25.49
N ASP A 84 -4.40 -0.88 24.96
CA ASP A 84 -5.33 -0.04 25.72
C ASP A 84 -6.21 -0.84 26.70
N ALA A 85 -6.29 -2.17 26.56
CA ALA A 85 -7.04 -3.05 27.46
C ALA A 85 -6.16 -3.68 28.57
N GLU A 86 -4.83 -3.62 28.41
CA GLU A 86 -3.83 -4.10 29.39
C GLU A 86 -3.36 -2.98 30.35
N ASN A 87 -3.70 -1.72 30.07
CA ASN A 87 -3.49 -0.56 30.96
C ASN A 87 -4.80 -0.14 31.63
#